data_AF-T5KKF2-F1
#
_entry.id   AF-T5KKF2-F1
#
_cell.length_a   1.000
_cell.length_b   1.000
_cell.length_c   1.000
_cell.angle_alpha   90.00
_cell.angle_beta   90.00
_cell.angle_gamma   90.00
#
_symmetry.space_group_name_H-M   'P 1'
#
loop_
_entity.id
_entity.type
_entity.pdbx_description
1 polymer ?
#
loop_
_entity_poly.entity_id
_entity_poly.type
_entity_poly.pdbx_seq_one_letter_code
_entity_poly.pdbx_strand_id
1 'polypeptide(L)'
;MLSGMKRNTRITTAVVVVAVAGLVAVAAPAVISAAPAVVDAASWASERFAAEPSTAPTSAADASDPVGYVDLGDGISVPARGPGDCTTNAFINIGSDDGSPAHGKLLGELVDMGASELARGPVTLDADGQIFSYEVQAGDSLIAIGERFCVDYVTVGSFNHVRGNEPIAPGDVLYLRPDPTLPFVDIYSPYNAEPGSSTIPYYDGVAAFSTAVATADLGAARWLWQRLEKDMPPETAAVISQALSTDDLALLRRMFP
;
A
#
# COMPACT_ATOMS: atom_id res chain seq x y z
N MET A 1 6.55 -69.68 -35.12
CA MET A 1 5.63 -69.19 -36.16
C MET A 1 5.24 -67.75 -35.83
N LEU A 2 5.62 -66.82 -36.70
CA LEU A 2 5.00 -65.51 -37.05
C LEU A 2 4.48 -64.62 -35.90
N SER A 3 5.17 -63.53 -35.55
CA SER A 3 5.24 -62.21 -36.23
C SER A 3 4.09 -61.28 -35.83
N GLY A 4 4.45 -60.10 -35.29
CA GLY A 4 3.51 -59.05 -34.93
C GLY A 4 4.19 -57.78 -34.42
N MET A 5 4.93 -57.09 -35.30
CA MET A 5 5.31 -55.68 -35.08
C MET A 5 4.05 -54.79 -35.01
N LYS A 6 3.98 -53.88 -34.05
CA LYS A 6 3.15 -52.65 -34.16
C LYS A 6 4.03 -51.42 -33.97
N ARG A 7 3.94 -50.53 -34.96
CA ARG A 7 4.72 -49.31 -35.18
C ARG A 7 4.09 -48.11 -34.47
N ASN A 8 4.95 -47.20 -34.00
CA ASN A 8 4.71 -45.85 -33.48
C ASN A 8 3.79 -44.97 -34.33
N THR A 9 3.03 -44.07 -33.69
CA THR A 9 2.76 -42.71 -34.20
C THR A 9 2.59 -41.70 -33.06
N ARG A 10 3.27 -40.56 -33.19
CA ARG A 10 3.30 -39.37 -32.32
C ARG A 10 1.98 -38.60 -32.37
N ILE A 11 1.54 -38.02 -31.24
CA ILE A 11 0.42 -37.08 -31.17
C ILE A 11 1.00 -35.67 -31.08
N THR A 12 0.76 -34.87 -32.13
CA THR A 12 1.11 -33.45 -32.20
C THR A 12 -0.17 -32.63 -32.07
N THR A 13 -0.18 -31.70 -31.13
CA THR A 13 -1.26 -30.77 -30.80
C THR A 13 -1.64 -29.88 -31.99
N ALA A 14 -2.93 -29.75 -32.26
CA ALA A 14 -3.49 -28.88 -33.30
C ALA A 14 -3.77 -27.48 -32.75
N VAL A 15 -3.30 -26.44 -33.47
CA VAL A 15 -3.74 -25.04 -33.31
C VAL A 15 -4.75 -24.75 -34.41
N VAL A 16 -5.93 -24.28 -34.02
CA VAL A 16 -7.01 -23.90 -34.94
C VAL A 16 -6.86 -22.43 -35.31
N VAL A 17 -6.73 -22.17 -36.62
CA VAL A 17 -6.90 -20.85 -37.25
C VAL A 17 -8.19 -20.93 -38.08
N VAL A 18 -9.11 -19.99 -37.89
CA VAL A 18 -10.25 -19.79 -38.78
C VAL A 18 -10.23 -18.36 -39.32
N ALA A 19 -10.29 -18.28 -40.65
CA ALA A 19 -10.29 -17.09 -41.52
C ALA A 19 -11.69 -16.42 -41.57
N VAL A 20 -11.93 -15.28 -42.25
CA VAL A 20 -12.14 -15.20 -43.72
C VAL A 20 -12.49 -13.75 -44.15
N ALA A 21 -11.94 -13.35 -45.32
CA ALA A 21 -12.39 -12.39 -46.37
C ALA A 21 -12.75 -10.92 -46.04
N GLY A 22 -12.49 -9.93 -46.89
CA GLY A 22 -11.93 -9.88 -48.25
C GLY A 22 -12.55 -8.72 -49.05
N LEU A 23 -11.77 -8.03 -49.90
CA LEU A 23 -12.20 -7.55 -51.22
C LEU A 23 -10.98 -7.08 -52.04
N VAL A 24 -10.91 -7.51 -53.31
CA VAL A 24 -9.90 -7.12 -54.31
C VAL A 24 -10.61 -6.45 -55.48
N ALA A 25 -10.07 -5.36 -56.02
CA ALA A 25 -10.14 -5.02 -57.44
C ALA A 25 -8.98 -4.10 -57.84
N VAL A 26 -8.32 -4.43 -58.97
CA VAL A 26 -7.07 -3.88 -59.50
C VAL A 26 -7.34 -3.06 -60.77
N ALA A 27 -6.64 -1.93 -60.99
CA ALA A 27 -6.38 -1.40 -62.34
C ALA A 27 -5.16 -0.43 -62.40
N ALA A 28 -4.04 -0.95 -62.93
CA ALA A 28 -2.94 -0.36 -63.74
C ALA A 28 -2.20 0.98 -63.37
N PRO A 29 -0.93 1.15 -63.81
CA PRO A 29 0.04 2.06 -63.18
C PRO A 29 0.18 3.41 -63.91
N ALA A 30 0.29 4.50 -63.14
CA ALA A 30 0.79 5.78 -63.63
C ALA A 30 2.09 6.11 -62.89
N VAL A 31 3.18 6.15 -63.65
CA VAL A 31 4.52 6.56 -63.21
C VAL A 31 4.50 8.05 -62.93
N ILE A 32 4.68 8.46 -61.68
CA ILE A 32 4.99 9.85 -61.33
C ILE A 32 6.30 9.81 -60.54
N SER A 33 7.25 10.58 -61.07
CA SER A 33 8.60 10.86 -60.59
C SER A 33 8.69 11.01 -59.07
N ALA A 34 9.56 10.20 -58.47
CA ALA A 34 10.00 10.34 -57.09
C ALA A 34 10.91 11.58 -56.96
N ALA A 35 10.48 12.55 -56.16
CA ALA A 35 11.37 13.44 -55.42
C ALA A 35 11.21 13.09 -53.93
N PRO A 36 12.29 12.92 -53.14
CA PRO A 36 12.15 12.62 -51.73
C PRO A 36 11.78 13.91 -50.99
N ALA A 37 10.49 14.05 -50.66
CA ALA A 37 10.09 14.96 -49.60
C ALA A 37 10.40 14.27 -48.27
N VAL A 38 11.56 14.59 -47.69
CA VAL A 38 11.83 14.39 -46.27
C VAL A 38 10.81 15.21 -45.50
N VAL A 39 9.74 14.55 -45.07
CA VAL A 39 8.79 15.11 -44.09
C VAL A 39 9.41 14.91 -42.71
N ASP A 40 10.06 15.98 -42.23
CA ASP A 40 10.54 16.08 -40.86
C ASP A 40 9.36 15.95 -39.89
N ALA A 41 9.24 14.79 -39.25
CA ALA A 41 8.26 14.52 -38.20
C ALA A 41 8.53 15.30 -36.90
N ALA A 42 9.48 16.24 -36.90
CA ALA A 42 9.91 17.02 -35.75
C ALA A 42 9.23 18.40 -35.62
N SER A 43 8.46 18.86 -36.62
CA SER A 43 7.89 20.21 -36.62
C SER A 43 6.44 20.32 -36.13
N TRP A 44 5.68 19.22 -36.01
CA TRP A 44 4.30 19.26 -35.51
C TRP A 44 4.17 19.18 -33.98
N ALA A 45 5.28 18.88 -33.29
CA ALA A 45 5.33 18.77 -31.83
C ALA A 45 5.54 20.12 -31.12
N SER A 46 6.00 21.16 -31.83
CA SER A 46 6.42 22.43 -31.22
C SER A 46 5.34 23.51 -31.20
N GLU A 47 4.22 23.32 -31.91
CA GLU A 47 3.13 24.33 -31.97
C GLU A 47 2.00 24.05 -30.96
N ARG A 48 2.01 22.92 -30.24
CA ARG A 48 0.97 22.56 -29.26
C ARG A 48 1.30 22.94 -27.81
N PHE A 49 2.47 23.52 -27.58
CA PHE A 49 2.94 23.95 -26.25
C PHE A 49 3.24 25.44 -26.17
N ALA A 50 2.78 26.24 -27.14
CA ALA A 50 2.69 27.68 -26.96
C ALA A 50 1.49 27.98 -26.04
N ALA A 51 1.71 27.89 -24.73
CA ALA A 51 0.76 28.40 -23.75
C ALA A 51 0.62 29.91 -23.96
N GLU A 52 -0.56 30.36 -24.39
CA GLU A 52 -0.96 31.75 -24.20
C GLU A 52 -0.86 32.07 -22.69
N PRO A 53 -0.37 33.26 -22.30
CA PRO A 53 -0.34 33.65 -20.90
C PRO A 53 -1.78 33.75 -20.39
N SER A 54 -2.28 32.65 -19.82
CA SER A 54 -3.52 32.62 -19.10
C SER A 54 -3.37 33.58 -17.93
N THR A 55 -4.14 34.67 -17.95
CA THR A 55 -4.37 35.47 -16.75
C THR A 55 -5.05 34.57 -15.74
N ALA A 56 -4.25 33.95 -14.87
CA ALA A 56 -4.73 33.15 -13.76
C ALA A 56 -5.78 33.98 -13.00
N PRO A 57 -6.95 33.41 -12.67
CA PRO A 57 -7.81 34.06 -11.69
C PRO A 57 -6.98 34.23 -10.43
N THR A 58 -6.90 35.46 -9.92
CA THR A 58 -6.39 35.77 -8.60
C THR A 58 -7.11 34.83 -7.63
N SER A 59 -6.44 33.75 -7.24
CA SER A 59 -6.82 32.99 -6.08
C SER A 59 -6.78 34.01 -4.95
N ALA A 60 -7.94 34.36 -4.41
CA ALA A 60 -8.00 34.99 -3.12
C ALA A 60 -7.28 34.01 -2.19
N ALA A 61 -6.01 34.31 -1.90
CA ALA A 61 -5.30 33.70 -0.80
C ALA A 61 -6.14 34.04 0.42
N ASP A 62 -7.01 33.10 0.77
CA ASP A 62 -7.74 33.15 2.01
C ASP A 62 -6.70 33.20 3.12
N ALA A 63 -6.98 34.02 4.11
CA ALA A 63 -6.03 34.56 5.06
C ALA A 63 -5.05 33.50 5.56
N SER A 64 -3.76 33.82 5.54
CA SER A 64 -2.73 33.08 6.28
C SER A 64 -3.02 33.21 7.78
N ASP A 65 -3.93 32.38 8.28
CA ASP A 65 -3.91 31.97 9.67
C ASP A 65 -2.51 31.39 9.91
N PRO A 66 -1.71 31.91 10.86
CA PRO A 66 -0.55 31.17 11.30
C PRO A 66 -1.08 29.85 11.82
N VAL A 67 -0.84 28.77 11.08
CA VAL A 67 -1.22 27.43 11.51
C VAL A 67 -0.40 27.19 12.77
N GLY A 68 -1.02 27.40 13.94
CA GLY A 68 -0.37 27.17 15.21
C GLY A 68 0.08 25.72 15.25
N TYR A 69 1.15 25.43 15.98
CA TYR A 69 1.55 24.06 16.26
C TYR A 69 1.08 23.68 17.65
N VAL A 70 0.63 22.44 17.81
CA VAL A 70 0.33 21.83 19.10
C VAL A 70 1.33 20.72 19.36
N ASP A 71 1.86 20.70 20.58
CA ASP A 71 2.69 19.60 21.07
C ASP A 71 1.76 18.46 21.52
N LEU A 72 1.90 17.30 20.89
CA LEU A 72 1.14 16.10 21.22
C LEU A 72 1.90 15.16 22.17
N GLY A 73 3.11 15.53 22.58
CA GLY A 73 4.01 14.70 23.38
C GLY A 73 5.09 14.02 22.53
N ASP A 74 6.03 13.35 23.20
CA ASP A 74 7.16 12.62 22.60
C ASP A 74 8.03 13.45 21.63
N GLY A 75 8.02 14.79 21.81
CA GLY A 75 8.71 15.73 20.93
C GLY A 75 8.01 15.95 19.59
N ILE A 76 6.78 15.46 19.42
CA ILE A 76 5.98 15.58 18.21
C ILE A 76 5.12 16.84 18.28
N SER A 77 5.41 17.80 17.39
CA SER A 77 4.59 19.00 17.18
C SER A 77 3.93 18.96 15.81
N VAL A 78 2.60 19.05 15.79
CA VAL A 78 1.80 19.00 14.55
C VAL A 78 1.03 20.29 14.34
N PRO A 79 0.54 20.59 13.13
CA PRO A 79 -0.44 21.63 12.92
C PRO A 79 -1.65 21.48 13.85
N ALA A 80 -2.05 22.57 14.49
CA ALA A 80 -3.17 22.63 15.43
C ALA A 80 -4.50 22.22 14.78
N ARG A 81 -4.66 22.50 13.49
CA ARG A 81 -5.78 22.05 12.67
C ARG A 81 -5.42 20.69 12.06
N GLY A 82 -6.35 19.75 12.14
CA GLY A 82 -6.19 18.44 11.55
C GLY A 82 -6.50 18.40 10.04
N PRO A 83 -6.52 17.20 9.45
CA PRO A 83 -6.88 17.01 8.05
C PRO A 83 -8.35 17.40 7.80
N GLY A 84 -8.63 18.00 6.64
CA GLY A 84 -9.99 18.43 6.26
C GLY A 84 -10.59 19.45 7.24
N ASP A 85 -11.81 19.16 7.72
CA ASP A 85 -12.56 20.01 8.66
C ASP A 85 -12.21 19.76 10.14
N CYS A 86 -11.19 18.96 10.41
CA CYS A 86 -10.81 18.59 11.77
C CYS A 86 -10.21 19.76 12.56
N THR A 87 -10.73 19.96 13.77
CA THR A 87 -10.23 20.98 14.72
C THR A 87 -9.10 20.46 15.62
N THR A 88 -8.88 19.13 15.61
CA THR A 88 -7.80 18.43 16.31
C THR A 88 -6.99 17.63 15.31
N ASN A 89 -5.77 17.26 15.68
CA ASN A 89 -4.90 16.44 14.87
C ASN A 89 -4.30 15.34 15.75
N ALA A 90 -4.66 14.09 15.49
CA ALA A 90 -4.06 12.92 16.10
C ALA A 90 -2.93 12.37 15.23
N PHE A 91 -2.00 11.66 15.85
CA PHE A 91 -0.79 11.19 15.19
C PHE A 91 -0.39 9.82 15.73
N ILE A 92 -0.08 8.87 14.86
CA ILE A 92 0.53 7.60 15.30
C ILE A 92 2.05 7.77 15.30
N ASN A 93 2.62 7.89 16.49
CA ASN A 93 4.05 7.95 16.67
C ASN A 93 4.63 6.52 16.65
N ILE A 94 5.61 6.26 15.79
CA ILE A 94 6.36 5.01 15.74
C ILE A 94 7.77 5.33 16.22
N GLY A 95 8.13 4.88 17.41
CA GLY A 95 9.37 5.27 18.05
C GLY A 95 9.82 4.31 19.14
N SER A 96 10.94 4.65 19.78
CA SER A 96 11.51 3.95 20.93
C SER A 96 11.83 4.98 22.00
N ASP A 97 11.42 4.72 23.23
CA ASP A 97 11.54 5.68 24.33
C ASP A 97 12.90 5.57 25.08
N ASP A 98 13.51 4.39 25.08
CA ASP A 98 14.70 4.10 25.91
C ASP A 98 15.62 3.00 25.32
N GLY A 99 15.53 2.76 24.01
CA GLY A 99 16.24 1.64 23.36
C GLY A 99 15.46 0.32 23.41
N SER A 100 14.24 0.32 23.97
CA SER A 100 13.25 -0.72 23.75
C SER A 100 13.01 -0.95 22.25
N PRO A 101 12.44 -2.11 21.86
CA PRO A 101 11.86 -2.27 20.53
C PRO A 101 10.95 -1.07 20.19
N ALA A 102 10.99 -0.66 18.94
CA ALA A 102 10.08 0.36 18.46
C ALA A 102 8.64 -0.10 18.71
N HIS A 103 7.74 0.83 19.01
CA HIS A 103 6.32 0.57 19.22
C HIS A 103 5.50 1.71 18.62
N GLY A 104 4.23 1.44 18.35
CA GLY A 104 3.28 2.45 17.91
C GLY A 104 2.55 3.04 19.12
N LYS A 105 2.34 4.36 19.12
CA LYS A 105 1.54 5.04 20.15
C LYS A 105 0.67 6.11 19.49
N LEU A 106 -0.61 6.12 19.83
CA LEU A 106 -1.50 7.20 19.42
C LEU A 106 -1.23 8.43 20.31
N LEU A 107 -0.97 9.56 19.66
CA LEU A 107 -0.89 10.87 20.27
C LEU A 107 -2.09 11.72 19.84
N GLY A 108 -2.66 12.49 20.78
CA GLY A 108 -3.93 13.17 20.58
C GLY A 108 -5.14 12.21 20.66
N GLU A 109 -6.30 12.69 20.24
CA GLU A 109 -7.56 11.94 20.30
C GLU A 109 -8.17 11.77 18.90
N LEU A 110 -8.61 10.55 18.60
CA LEU A 110 -9.38 10.25 17.40
C LEU A 110 -10.80 10.80 17.55
N VAL A 111 -11.32 11.38 16.47
CA VAL A 111 -12.69 11.89 16.41
C VAL A 111 -13.34 11.33 15.15
N ASP A 112 -14.40 10.52 15.27
CA ASP A 112 -15.16 10.04 14.10
C ASP A 112 -16.13 11.14 13.63
N MET A 113 -15.75 11.82 12.55
CA MET A 113 -16.55 12.84 11.86
C MET A 113 -17.71 12.24 11.04
N GLY A 114 -17.85 10.91 11.05
CA GLY A 114 -18.85 10.16 10.30
C GLY A 114 -18.36 9.71 8.94
N ALA A 115 -19.08 8.76 8.34
CA ALA A 115 -18.75 8.23 7.02
C ALA A 115 -18.78 9.33 5.94
N SER A 116 -17.75 9.36 5.10
CA SER A 116 -17.68 10.22 3.91
C SER A 116 -17.75 9.38 2.62
N GLU A 117 -17.80 10.01 1.45
CA GLU A 117 -17.85 9.29 0.16
C GLU A 117 -16.66 8.33 -0.02
N LEU A 118 -15.49 8.67 0.54
CA LEU A 118 -14.23 7.93 0.40
C LEU A 118 -13.75 7.33 1.74
N ALA A 119 -14.63 7.22 2.73
CA ALA A 119 -14.36 6.56 4.01
C ALA A 119 -15.65 5.98 4.63
N ARG A 120 -16.26 5.00 3.96
CA ARG A 120 -17.57 4.42 4.33
C ARG A 120 -17.50 3.16 5.19
N GLY A 121 -16.31 2.66 5.41
CA GLY A 121 -16.03 1.44 6.14
C GLY A 121 -16.55 1.42 7.57
N PRO A 122 -16.87 0.23 8.08
CA PRO A 122 -17.27 0.06 9.46
C PRO A 122 -16.08 0.33 10.39
N VAL A 123 -16.40 0.90 11.56
CA VAL A 123 -15.46 1.18 12.64
C VAL A 123 -15.65 0.15 13.73
N THR A 124 -14.56 -0.42 14.20
CA THR A 124 -14.54 -1.24 15.40
C THR A 124 -14.15 -0.37 16.59
N LEU A 125 -14.90 -0.49 17.68
CA LEU A 125 -14.56 0.11 18.97
C LEU A 125 -13.91 -0.94 19.87
N ASP A 126 -13.01 -0.51 20.75
CA ASP A 126 -12.46 -1.37 21.79
C ASP A 126 -13.45 -1.57 22.96
N ALA A 127 -12.99 -2.26 24.01
CA ALA A 127 -13.79 -2.56 25.18
C ALA A 127 -14.23 -1.30 25.96
N ASP A 128 -13.48 -0.20 25.83
CA ASP A 128 -13.77 1.08 26.47
C ASP A 128 -14.63 1.99 25.58
N GLY A 129 -15.03 1.50 24.39
CA GLY A 129 -15.83 2.22 23.43
C GLY A 129 -15.04 3.26 22.63
N GLN A 130 -13.71 3.18 22.64
CA GLN A 130 -12.85 4.08 21.87
C GLN A 130 -12.65 3.54 20.45
N ILE A 131 -12.45 4.44 19.48
CA ILE A 131 -12.12 4.08 18.10
C ILE A 131 -10.84 3.24 18.11
N PHE A 132 -10.92 2.04 17.53
CA PHE A 132 -9.85 1.06 17.56
C PHE A 132 -9.31 0.75 16.15
N SER A 133 -10.19 0.34 15.24
CA SER A 133 -9.82 0.00 13.86
C SER A 133 -10.91 0.33 12.86
N TYR A 134 -10.54 0.32 11.58
CA TYR A 134 -11.38 0.64 10.44
C TYR A 134 -11.22 -0.44 9.36
N GLU A 135 -12.32 -0.99 8.86
CA GLU A 135 -12.29 -1.93 7.75
C GLU A 135 -12.49 -1.20 6.42
N VAL A 136 -11.50 -1.29 5.54
CA VAL A 136 -11.49 -0.61 4.24
C VAL A 136 -12.57 -1.17 3.33
N GLN A 137 -13.34 -0.30 2.69
CA GLN A 137 -14.34 -0.66 1.69
C GLN A 137 -13.90 -0.21 0.29
N ALA A 138 -14.58 -0.77 -0.73
CA ALA A 138 -14.35 -0.38 -2.12
C ALA A 138 -14.59 1.13 -2.32
N GLY A 139 -13.59 1.80 -2.88
CA GLY A 139 -13.58 3.23 -3.14
C GLY A 139 -13.13 4.10 -1.96
N ASP A 140 -12.76 3.51 -0.82
CA ASP A 140 -12.16 4.28 0.26
C ASP A 140 -10.74 4.76 -0.10
N SER A 141 -10.29 5.83 0.57
CA SER A 141 -8.93 6.35 0.43
C SER A 141 -8.33 6.65 1.80
N LEU A 142 -7.02 6.43 1.94
CA LEU A 142 -6.32 6.67 3.20
C LEU A 142 -6.44 8.13 3.68
N ILE A 143 -6.41 9.08 2.73
CA ILE A 143 -6.58 10.51 3.03
C ILE A 143 -7.95 10.79 3.67
N ALA A 144 -9.03 10.33 3.03
CA ALA A 144 -10.39 10.55 3.54
C ALA A 144 -10.66 9.78 4.85
N ILE A 145 -9.97 8.66 5.08
CA ILE A 145 -9.97 7.95 6.36
C ILE A 145 -9.30 8.82 7.43
N GLY A 146 -8.15 9.43 7.14
CA GLY A 146 -7.50 10.38 8.06
C GLY A 146 -8.37 11.60 8.38
N GLU A 147 -9.05 12.17 7.38
CA GLU A 147 -10.03 13.25 7.56
C GLU A 147 -11.22 12.82 8.41
N ARG A 148 -11.74 11.60 8.20
CA ARG A 148 -12.84 11.06 9.00
C ARG A 148 -12.47 10.92 10.47
N PHE A 149 -11.25 10.49 10.78
CA PHE A 149 -10.84 10.20 12.17
C PHE A 149 -9.99 11.30 12.82
N CYS A 150 -9.79 12.43 12.12
CA CYS A 150 -8.93 13.53 12.54
C CYS A 150 -7.52 13.08 12.92
N VAL A 151 -6.93 12.21 12.10
CA VAL A 151 -5.61 11.62 12.30
C VAL A 151 -4.76 11.76 11.04
N ASP A 152 -3.46 11.99 11.22
CA ASP A 152 -2.53 12.04 10.09
C ASP A 152 -2.51 10.71 9.32
N TYR A 153 -3.02 10.74 8.08
CA TYR A 153 -3.17 9.56 7.24
C TYR A 153 -1.84 8.90 6.87
N VAL A 154 -0.74 9.66 6.84
CA VAL A 154 0.59 9.14 6.52
C VAL A 154 1.07 8.23 7.64
N THR A 155 0.87 8.64 8.90
CA THR A 155 1.19 7.80 10.05
C THR A 155 0.28 6.60 10.18
N VAL A 156 -1.01 6.72 9.83
CA VAL A 156 -1.92 5.57 9.74
C VAL A 156 -1.39 4.56 8.73
N GLY A 157 -1.03 5.00 7.52
CA GLY A 157 -0.49 4.11 6.50
C GLY A 157 0.81 3.44 6.94
N SER A 158 1.74 4.22 7.50
CA SER A 158 3.04 3.73 7.94
C SER A 158 2.92 2.67 9.05
N PHE A 159 2.02 2.89 10.02
CA PHE A 159 1.78 1.93 11.10
C PHE A 159 1.13 0.64 10.59
N ASN A 160 0.17 0.76 9.66
CA ASN A 160 -0.57 -0.38 9.11
C ASN A 160 0.14 -1.04 7.91
N HIS A 161 1.46 -0.86 7.81
CA HIS A 161 2.29 -1.43 6.75
C HIS A 161 1.77 -1.14 5.33
N VAL A 162 0.99 -0.07 5.15
CA VAL A 162 0.56 0.42 3.85
C VAL A 162 1.78 1.03 3.19
N ARG A 163 2.26 0.33 2.18
CA ARG A 163 3.47 0.69 1.46
C ARG A 163 3.20 2.01 0.72
N GLY A 164 4.11 2.96 0.78
CA GLY A 164 3.80 4.37 0.50
C GLY A 164 3.21 4.70 -0.88
N ASN A 165 3.35 3.82 -1.87
CA ASN A 165 2.76 3.92 -3.19
C ASN A 165 1.66 2.87 -3.48
N GLU A 166 1.39 1.98 -2.54
CA GLU A 166 0.38 0.95 -2.68
C GLU A 166 -0.99 1.46 -2.19
N PRO A 167 -2.06 1.13 -2.91
CA PRO A 167 -3.40 1.42 -2.46
C PRO A 167 -3.79 0.50 -1.30
N ILE A 168 -4.65 0.99 -0.42
CA ILE A 168 -5.41 0.14 0.51
C ILE A 168 -6.43 -0.70 -0.28
N ALA A 169 -6.63 -1.94 0.12
CA ALA A 169 -7.54 -2.87 -0.52
C ALA A 169 -8.84 -3.07 0.31
N PRO A 170 -9.98 -3.33 -0.34
CA PRO A 170 -11.20 -3.68 0.38
C PRO A 170 -11.00 -4.93 1.25
N GLY A 171 -11.44 -4.85 2.50
CA GLY A 171 -11.26 -5.89 3.52
C GLY A 171 -9.99 -5.74 4.38
N ASP A 172 -9.09 -4.81 4.04
CA ASP A 172 -7.97 -4.47 4.91
C ASP A 172 -8.51 -3.88 6.22
N VAL A 173 -7.84 -4.19 7.34
CA VAL A 173 -8.18 -3.64 8.66
C VAL A 173 -7.08 -2.70 9.08
N LEU A 174 -7.36 -1.40 9.06
CA LEU A 174 -6.44 -0.37 9.53
C LEU A 174 -6.66 -0.15 11.03
N TYR A 175 -5.67 -0.47 11.84
CA TYR A 175 -5.62 -0.12 13.25
C TYR A 175 -5.27 1.37 13.41
N LEU A 176 -6.15 2.09 14.11
CA LEU A 176 -6.02 3.53 14.34
C LEU A 176 -5.50 3.83 15.75
N ARG A 177 -5.63 2.86 16.66
CA ARG A 177 -5.16 2.95 18.04
C ARG A 177 -4.15 1.83 18.33
N PRO A 178 -2.85 2.08 18.12
CA PRO A 178 -1.79 1.14 18.48
C PRO A 178 -1.82 0.79 19.96
N ASP A 179 -1.41 -0.44 20.28
CA ASP A 179 -1.09 -0.85 21.64
C ASP A 179 0.39 -0.53 21.89
N PRO A 180 0.72 0.46 22.75
CA PRO A 180 2.11 0.88 22.96
C PRO A 180 2.95 -0.18 23.68
N THR A 181 2.34 -1.25 24.18
CA THR A 181 3.06 -2.37 24.79
C THR A 181 3.52 -3.41 23.78
N LEU A 182 3.04 -3.33 22.53
CA LEU A 182 3.42 -4.25 21.47
C LEU A 182 4.60 -3.71 20.66
N PRO A 183 5.60 -4.53 20.35
CA PRO A 183 6.68 -4.11 19.47
C PRO A 183 6.15 -3.97 18.05
N PHE A 184 6.47 -2.84 17.43
CA PHE A 184 6.26 -2.56 16.02
C PHE A 184 7.26 -3.35 15.18
N VAL A 185 6.75 -3.98 14.12
CA VAL A 185 7.58 -4.65 13.12
C VAL A 185 7.91 -3.63 12.03
N ASP A 186 9.17 -3.18 11.98
CA ASP A 186 9.66 -2.36 10.87
C ASP A 186 9.80 -3.23 9.62
N ILE A 187 9.01 -2.94 8.58
CA ILE A 187 8.98 -3.71 7.33
C ILE A 187 10.15 -3.37 6.39
N TYR A 188 10.87 -2.28 6.63
CA TYR A 188 11.95 -1.79 5.76
C TYR A 188 13.34 -2.13 6.28
N SER A 189 13.51 -2.27 7.59
CA SER A 189 14.82 -2.39 8.24
C SER A 189 14.99 -3.72 8.97
N PRO A 190 15.52 -4.77 8.31
CA PRO A 190 15.84 -6.03 9.00
C PRO A 190 16.89 -5.79 10.10
N TYR A 191 16.68 -6.41 11.26
CA TYR A 191 17.49 -6.18 12.47
C TYR A 191 18.98 -6.47 12.29
N ASN A 192 19.31 -7.54 11.58
CA ASN A 192 20.68 -8.01 11.35
C ASN A 192 21.19 -7.68 9.94
N ALA A 193 20.65 -6.65 9.27
CA ALA A 193 21.08 -6.31 7.91
C ALA A 193 22.54 -5.81 7.90
N GLU A 194 23.37 -6.40 7.05
CA GLU A 194 24.68 -5.84 6.76
C GLU A 194 24.52 -4.55 5.93
N PRO A 195 25.33 -3.50 6.20
CA PRO A 195 25.30 -2.28 5.40
C PRO A 195 25.46 -2.56 3.90
N GLY A 196 24.55 -2.04 3.08
CA GLY A 196 24.55 -2.23 1.63
C GLY A 196 23.89 -3.53 1.15
N SER A 197 23.38 -4.38 2.05
CA SER A 197 22.55 -5.53 1.67
C SER A 197 21.17 -5.10 1.16
N SER A 198 20.58 -5.91 0.28
CA SER A 198 19.21 -5.66 -0.20
C SER A 198 18.19 -6.08 0.87
N THR A 199 17.28 -5.17 1.22
CA THR A 199 16.19 -5.42 2.17
C THR A 199 14.91 -5.93 1.52
N ILE A 200 14.85 -5.98 0.19
CA ILE A 200 13.67 -6.45 -0.58
C ILE A 200 13.22 -7.85 -0.13
N PRO A 201 14.12 -8.85 0.07
CA PRO A 201 13.68 -10.18 0.49
C PRO A 201 13.04 -10.21 1.89
N TYR A 202 13.51 -9.35 2.80
CA TYR A 202 12.93 -9.20 4.14
C TYR A 202 11.53 -8.59 4.03
N TYR A 203 11.43 -7.49 3.30
CA TYR A 203 10.18 -6.78 3.05
C TYR A 203 9.10 -7.67 2.39
N ASP A 204 9.46 -8.45 1.36
CA ASP A 204 8.55 -9.40 0.73
C ASP A 204 8.15 -10.54 1.68
N GLY A 205 9.10 -10.99 2.52
CA GLY A 205 8.84 -11.99 3.54
C GLY A 205 7.83 -11.51 4.58
N VAL A 206 8.00 -10.29 5.09
CA VAL A 206 7.07 -9.69 6.06
C VAL A 206 5.68 -9.55 5.44
N ALA A 207 5.56 -9.05 4.21
CA ALA A 207 4.26 -8.93 3.55
C ALA A 207 3.57 -10.29 3.29
N ALA A 208 4.34 -11.32 2.93
CA ALA A 208 3.80 -12.67 2.81
C ALA A 208 3.32 -13.20 4.17
N PHE A 209 4.03 -12.89 5.25
CA PHE A 209 3.64 -13.25 6.61
C PHE A 209 2.37 -12.52 7.04
N SER A 210 2.30 -11.20 6.83
CA SER A 210 1.09 -10.40 7.08
C SER A 210 -0.11 -10.95 6.30
N THR A 211 0.08 -11.36 5.05
CA THR A 211 -0.99 -11.99 4.24
C THR A 211 -1.47 -13.32 4.85
N ALA A 212 -0.55 -14.16 5.30
CA ALA A 212 -0.90 -15.42 5.97
C ALA A 212 -1.67 -15.17 7.28
N VAL A 213 -1.26 -14.16 8.05
CA VAL A 213 -1.95 -13.74 9.28
C VAL A 213 -3.33 -13.15 8.99
N ALA A 214 -3.45 -12.28 8.00
CA ALA A 214 -4.73 -11.70 7.59
C ALA A 214 -5.74 -12.79 7.18
N THR A 215 -5.29 -13.77 6.39
CA THR A 215 -6.11 -14.90 5.91
C THR A 215 -6.24 -16.06 6.92
N ALA A 216 -5.71 -15.91 8.13
CA ALA A 216 -5.73 -16.92 9.20
C ALA A 216 -5.05 -18.26 8.84
N ASP A 217 -4.13 -18.27 7.87
CA ASP A 217 -3.31 -19.42 7.54
C ASP A 217 -2.07 -19.49 8.45
N LEU A 218 -2.29 -19.96 9.68
CA LEU A 218 -1.20 -20.13 10.66
C LEU A 218 -0.17 -21.20 10.24
N GLY A 219 -0.52 -22.10 9.30
CA GLY A 219 0.44 -23.06 8.75
C GLY A 219 1.48 -22.36 7.87
N ALA A 220 1.00 -21.53 6.93
CA ALA A 220 1.86 -20.68 6.12
C ALA A 220 2.64 -19.66 6.96
N ALA A 221 1.99 -19.03 7.96
CA ALA A 221 2.65 -18.08 8.85
C ALA A 221 3.85 -18.72 9.58
N ARG A 222 3.68 -19.90 10.19
CA ARG A 222 4.79 -20.62 10.85
C ARG A 222 5.91 -21.01 9.89
N TRP A 223 5.57 -21.40 8.66
CA TRP A 223 6.58 -21.72 7.65
C TRP A 223 7.40 -20.49 7.23
N LEU A 224 6.73 -19.35 7.02
CA LEU A 224 7.39 -18.07 6.72
C LEU A 224 8.25 -17.59 7.89
N TRP A 225 7.75 -17.76 9.11
CA TRP A 225 8.44 -17.35 10.34
C TRP A 225 9.81 -17.97 10.50
N GLN A 226 9.99 -19.25 10.16
CA GLN A 226 11.29 -19.94 10.20
C GLN A 226 12.40 -19.23 9.42
N ARG A 227 12.02 -18.37 8.46
CA ARG A 227 12.94 -17.61 7.62
C ARG A 227 13.10 -16.16 8.11
N LEU A 228 12.03 -15.59 8.65
CA LEU A 228 11.96 -14.19 9.10
C LEU A 228 12.53 -13.98 10.50
N GLU A 229 12.44 -14.96 11.40
CA GLU A 229 12.77 -14.82 12.82
C GLU A 229 14.17 -14.21 13.04
N LYS A 230 15.17 -14.65 12.26
CA LYS A 230 16.55 -14.18 12.36
C LYS A 230 16.73 -12.69 12.01
N ASP A 231 15.79 -12.11 11.28
CA ASP A 231 15.84 -10.72 10.80
C ASP A 231 15.01 -9.80 11.71
N MET A 232 14.45 -10.32 12.80
CA MET A 232 13.69 -9.57 13.78
C MET A 232 14.55 -9.24 15.01
N PRO A 233 14.27 -8.13 15.71
CA PRO A 233 14.83 -7.92 17.05
C PRO A 233 14.48 -9.09 17.97
N PRO A 234 15.40 -9.61 18.80
CA PRO A 234 15.15 -10.82 19.61
C PRO A 234 13.91 -10.75 20.50
N GLU A 235 13.63 -9.57 21.06
CA GLU A 235 12.45 -9.34 21.91
C GLU A 235 11.15 -9.40 21.09
N THR A 236 11.13 -8.73 19.92
CA THR A 236 10.01 -8.81 18.96
C THR A 236 9.79 -10.24 18.48
N ALA A 237 10.88 -10.96 18.14
CA ALA A 237 10.83 -12.34 17.71
C ALA A 237 10.23 -13.26 18.78
N ALA A 238 10.57 -13.06 20.05
CA ALA A 238 10.03 -13.84 21.15
C ALA A 238 8.50 -13.69 21.27
N VAL A 239 7.98 -12.46 21.12
CA VAL A 239 6.52 -12.20 21.16
C VAL A 239 5.81 -12.90 20.00
N ILE A 240 6.35 -12.82 18.78
CA ILE A 240 5.76 -13.44 17.58
C ILE A 240 5.81 -14.97 17.67
N SER A 241 6.95 -15.54 18.07
CA SER A 241 7.12 -16.98 18.30
C SER A 241 6.13 -17.50 19.34
N GLN A 242 5.92 -16.75 20.43
CA GLN A 242 4.94 -17.09 21.45
C GLN A 242 3.53 -17.07 20.88
N ALA A 243 3.14 -16.00 20.16
CA ALA A 243 1.82 -15.86 19.54
C ALA A 243 1.53 -16.99 18.55
N LEU A 244 2.51 -17.40 17.73
CA LEU A 244 2.39 -18.55 16.81
C LEU A 244 2.29 -19.90 17.51
N SER A 245 2.83 -20.02 18.73
CA SER A 245 2.77 -21.26 19.54
C SER A 245 1.44 -21.43 20.27
N THR A 246 0.76 -20.32 20.58
CA THR A 246 -0.54 -20.29 21.25
C THR A 246 -1.70 -19.98 20.30
N ASP A 247 -1.43 -19.92 19.01
CA ASP A 247 -2.39 -19.61 17.95
C ASP A 247 -3.13 -18.28 18.19
N ASP A 248 -2.43 -17.30 18.76
CA ASP A 248 -2.97 -15.97 19.07
C ASP A 248 -2.99 -15.10 17.80
N LEU A 249 -3.98 -15.40 16.95
CA LEU A 249 -4.22 -14.68 15.71
C LEU A 249 -4.52 -13.19 15.93
N ALA A 250 -5.16 -12.84 17.05
CA ALA A 250 -5.52 -11.46 17.35
C ALA A 250 -4.27 -10.63 17.67
N LEU A 251 -3.32 -11.20 18.42
CA LEU A 251 -2.03 -10.57 18.64
C LEU A 251 -1.23 -10.45 17.34
N LEU A 252 -1.16 -11.52 16.54
CA LEU A 252 -0.43 -11.51 15.26
C LEU A 252 -0.96 -10.42 14.32
N ARG A 253 -2.28 -10.27 14.19
CA ARG A 253 -2.91 -9.22 13.36
C ARG A 253 -2.63 -7.80 13.84
N ARG A 254 -2.31 -7.60 15.12
CA ARG A 254 -1.93 -6.29 15.65
C ARG A 254 -0.45 -5.98 15.43
N MET A 255 0.40 -7.01 15.37
CA MET A 255 1.84 -6.86 15.09
C MET A 255 2.16 -6.80 13.59
N PHE A 256 1.30 -7.41 12.78
CA PHE A 256 1.33 -7.41 11.32
C PHE A 256 0.00 -6.86 10.79
N PRO A 257 -0.29 -5.57 11.07
CA PRO A 257 -1.51 -4.91 10.63
C PRO A 257 -1.60 -4.80 9.10
#